data_AF-A0A853I8R5-F1
#
_entry.id   AF-A0A853I8R5-F1
#
_cell.length_a   1.000
_cell.length_b   1.000
_cell.length_c   1.000
_cell.angle_alpha   90.00
_cell.angle_beta   90.00
_cell.angle_gamma   90.00
#
_symmetry.space_group_name_H-M   'P 1'
#
loop_
_entity.id
_entity.type
_entity.pdbx_description
1 polymer ?
#
loop_
_entity_poly.entity_id
_entity_poly.type
_entity_poly.pdbx_seq_one_letter_code
_entity_poly.pdbx_strand_id
1 'polypeptide(L)'
;ISPGVRLNNWLEVGASAAQAEKLAAGFSNYCKQSVDLFAPGDDILSTIPDNQYKKLKGTSMAAPVVSGIAALALSQYPELDILTLKQYLLNTVRAYPNLQVVKPGTDDEKINFSDLSSTGGVVDAYAFIQALSSDLNSASNNHCETKINDIYSGYLDDPRALENCIAITNISSQQNNKYYYVFVPAGTKTLKLSLTDGEGNADLYVSEAVNGWPSATENDFSSTEEHSTDLIEINNPTSDQFYHIMIAPASTYSNVSLKAELIN
;
A
#
# COMPACT_ATOMS: atom_id res chain seq x y z
N ILE A 1 1.96 23.64 -7.49
CA ILE A 1 2.60 22.43 -6.93
C ILE A 1 4.10 22.70 -6.97
N SER A 2 4.78 22.75 -5.82
CA SER A 2 6.23 22.99 -5.78
C SER A 2 6.98 21.87 -6.50
N PRO A 3 8.09 22.13 -7.19
CA PRO A 3 8.88 21.09 -7.84
C PRO A 3 9.37 20.07 -6.79
N GLY A 4 9.08 18.79 -6.99
CA GLY A 4 9.70 17.69 -6.25
C GLY A 4 8.84 16.96 -5.20
N VAL A 5 7.61 17.42 -4.89
CA VAL A 5 6.69 16.66 -4.02
C VAL A 5 5.61 16.00 -4.86
N ARG A 6 5.65 14.67 -4.96
CA ARG A 6 4.65 13.85 -5.64
C ARG A 6 3.57 13.44 -4.65
N LEU A 7 2.30 13.70 -4.97
CA LEU A 7 1.19 13.28 -4.11
C LEU A 7 1.05 11.75 -4.17
N ASN A 8 0.97 11.11 -3.00
CA ASN A 8 0.90 9.65 -2.92
C ASN A 8 -0.38 9.08 -3.57
N ASN A 9 -1.47 9.85 -3.58
CA ASN A 9 -2.75 9.49 -4.19
C ASN A 9 -2.93 9.97 -5.64
N TRP A 10 -1.89 10.51 -6.28
CA TRP A 10 -1.92 10.91 -7.71
C TRP A 10 -1.43 9.79 -8.62
N LEU A 11 -2.09 9.60 -9.77
CA LEU A 11 -1.66 8.71 -10.85
C LEU A 11 -1.37 9.52 -12.12
N GLU A 12 -0.13 9.46 -12.59
CA GLU A 12 0.30 10.09 -13.83
C GLU A 12 0.19 9.10 -15.00
N VAL A 13 -0.62 9.40 -16.00
CA VAL A 13 -1.04 8.44 -17.05
C VAL A 13 -0.52 8.85 -18.43
N GLY A 14 0.34 8.01 -19.01
CA GLY A 14 0.76 8.11 -20.41
C GLY A 14 -0.31 7.56 -21.36
N ALA A 15 -0.27 7.97 -22.63
CA ALA A 15 -1.19 7.50 -23.67
C ALA A 15 -0.58 6.38 -24.50
N SER A 16 -1.28 5.25 -24.61
CA SER A 16 -0.91 4.15 -25.49
C SER A 16 -1.75 4.08 -26.76
N ALA A 17 -1.18 3.47 -27.81
CA ALA A 17 -1.83 3.17 -29.08
C ALA A 17 -1.90 1.65 -29.33
N ALA A 18 -2.68 1.24 -30.34
CA ALA A 18 -2.94 -0.18 -30.60
C ALA A 18 -1.75 -0.96 -31.23
N GLN A 19 -0.81 -0.26 -31.86
CA GLN A 19 0.27 -0.89 -32.63
C GLN A 19 1.50 -1.10 -31.74
N ALA A 20 2.07 -2.31 -31.73
CA ALA A 20 3.20 -2.64 -30.85
C ALA A 20 4.40 -1.68 -31.00
N GLU A 21 4.82 -1.37 -32.23
CA GLU A 21 5.95 -0.44 -32.47
C GLU A 21 5.66 1.01 -32.06
N LYS A 22 4.37 1.37 -31.94
CA LYS A 22 3.88 2.70 -31.53
C LYS A 22 3.06 2.59 -30.25
N LEU A 23 3.35 1.59 -29.41
CA LEU A 23 2.53 1.32 -28.23
C LEU A 23 2.52 2.54 -27.31
N ALA A 24 3.62 3.27 -27.19
CA ALA A 24 3.61 4.63 -26.66
C ALA A 24 3.18 5.60 -27.76
N ALA A 25 2.08 6.32 -27.55
CA ALA A 25 1.60 7.28 -28.53
C ALA A 25 2.64 8.39 -28.73
N GLY A 26 2.90 8.79 -29.97
CA GLY A 26 3.98 9.73 -30.29
C GLY A 26 3.85 11.12 -29.63
N PHE A 27 2.65 11.50 -29.20
CA PHE A 27 2.38 12.76 -28.49
C PHE A 27 2.43 12.62 -26.96
N SER A 28 2.57 11.40 -26.42
CA SER A 28 2.52 11.17 -24.98
C SER A 28 3.76 11.72 -24.29
N ASN A 29 3.58 12.30 -23.11
CA ASN A 29 4.68 12.48 -22.18
C ASN A 29 5.11 11.12 -21.62
N TYR A 30 6.37 11.01 -21.23
CA TYR A 30 6.98 9.82 -20.62
C TYR A 30 8.09 10.25 -19.66
N CYS A 31 8.29 9.47 -18.61
CA CYS A 31 9.38 9.62 -17.65
C CYS A 31 9.39 8.39 -16.76
N LYS A 32 10.54 7.72 -16.64
CA LYS A 32 10.69 6.50 -15.82
C LYS A 32 10.25 6.71 -14.37
N GLN A 33 10.46 7.91 -13.83
CA GLN A 33 10.15 8.24 -12.43
C GLN A 33 8.79 8.92 -12.24
N SER A 34 8.32 9.68 -13.24
CA SER A 34 7.16 10.57 -13.05
C SER A 34 5.87 10.05 -13.67
N VAL A 35 5.94 9.28 -14.77
CA VAL A 35 4.77 8.62 -15.36
C VAL A 35 4.59 7.27 -14.71
N ASP A 36 3.41 6.99 -14.17
CA ASP A 36 3.15 5.74 -13.46
C ASP A 36 2.97 4.58 -14.43
N LEU A 37 1.98 4.71 -15.31
CA LEU A 37 1.53 3.68 -16.25
C LEU A 37 0.99 4.33 -17.53
N PHE A 38 0.76 3.51 -18.55
CA PHE A 38 0.09 3.93 -19.77
C PHE A 38 -1.35 3.41 -19.84
N ALA A 39 -2.23 4.11 -20.55
CA ALA A 39 -3.58 3.65 -20.85
C ALA A 39 -3.98 4.05 -22.28
N PRO A 40 -4.95 3.34 -22.90
CA PRO A 40 -5.41 3.66 -24.25
C PRO A 40 -5.78 5.13 -24.41
N GLY A 41 -5.06 5.84 -25.28
CA GLY A 41 -5.22 7.28 -25.47
C GLY A 41 -5.09 7.74 -26.91
N ASP A 42 -4.83 6.84 -27.86
CA ASP A 42 -4.79 7.14 -29.30
C ASP A 42 -5.96 6.45 -30.03
N ASP A 43 -6.57 7.17 -30.98
CA ASP A 43 -7.74 6.71 -31.75
C ASP A 43 -8.95 6.22 -30.90
N ILE A 44 -9.19 6.87 -29.77
CA ILE A 44 -10.28 6.54 -28.84
C ILE A 44 -11.60 7.12 -29.34
N LEU A 45 -12.57 6.25 -29.63
CA LEU A 45 -13.93 6.66 -29.98
C LEU A 45 -14.64 7.17 -28.71
N SER A 46 -15.03 8.45 -28.71
CA SER A 46 -15.72 9.08 -27.58
C SER A 46 -16.92 9.90 -28.05
N THR A 47 -17.79 10.25 -27.11
CA THR A 47 -18.93 11.13 -27.33
C THR A 47 -18.48 12.57 -27.50
N ILE A 48 -19.15 13.28 -28.39
CA ILE A 48 -19.04 14.74 -28.56
C ILE A 48 -20.47 15.32 -28.55
N PRO A 49 -20.64 16.65 -28.44
CA PRO A 49 -21.97 17.28 -28.50
C PRO A 49 -22.78 16.86 -29.74
N ASP A 50 -24.10 17.09 -29.67
CA ASP A 50 -25.05 16.80 -30.75
C ASP A 50 -25.24 15.29 -31.06
N ASN A 51 -25.10 14.43 -30.04
CA ASN A 51 -25.29 12.97 -30.14
C ASN A 51 -24.36 12.31 -31.16
N GLN A 52 -23.11 12.77 -31.22
CA GLN A 52 -22.11 12.29 -32.16
C GLN A 52 -20.97 11.57 -31.46
N TYR A 53 -20.23 10.81 -32.26
CA TYR A 53 -19.01 10.13 -31.83
C TYR A 53 -17.85 10.53 -32.72
N LYS A 54 -16.67 10.66 -32.13
CA LYS A 54 -15.44 10.97 -32.86
C LYS A 54 -14.25 10.24 -32.24
N LYS A 55 -13.33 9.80 -33.09
CA LYS A 55 -12.01 9.34 -32.65
C LYS A 55 -11.18 10.55 -32.19
N LEU A 56 -10.80 10.53 -30.93
CA LEU A 56 -9.97 11.54 -30.29
C LEU A 56 -8.67 10.88 -29.81
N LYS A 57 -7.66 11.71 -29.56
CA LYS A 57 -6.38 11.26 -29.03
C LYS A 57 -5.85 12.26 -28.00
N GLY A 58 -5.16 11.75 -26.99
CA GLY A 58 -4.56 12.54 -25.93
C GLY A 58 -4.38 11.72 -24.65
N THR A 59 -3.46 12.16 -23.79
CA THR A 59 -3.43 11.70 -22.40
C THR A 59 -4.74 12.05 -21.67
N SER A 60 -5.45 13.08 -22.12
CA SER A 60 -6.83 13.39 -21.72
C SER A 60 -7.84 12.27 -22.01
N MET A 61 -7.55 11.36 -22.94
CA MET A 61 -8.37 10.16 -23.18
C MET A 61 -7.87 8.96 -22.37
N ALA A 62 -6.56 8.88 -22.12
CA ALA A 62 -5.95 7.83 -21.30
C ALA A 62 -6.33 7.94 -19.81
N ALA A 63 -6.27 9.15 -19.24
CA ALA A 63 -6.61 9.39 -17.84
C ALA A 63 -8.02 8.90 -17.46
N PRO A 64 -9.11 9.24 -18.18
CA PRO A 64 -10.44 8.76 -17.82
C PRO A 64 -10.63 7.25 -18.00
N VAL A 65 -9.81 6.55 -18.80
CA VAL A 65 -9.81 5.08 -18.83
C VAL A 65 -9.39 4.52 -17.47
N VAL A 66 -8.28 5.03 -16.91
CA VAL A 66 -7.79 4.60 -15.58
C VAL A 66 -8.78 5.01 -14.49
N SER A 67 -9.33 6.23 -14.54
CA SER A 67 -10.36 6.67 -13.60
C SER A 67 -11.61 5.81 -13.65
N GLY A 68 -12.04 5.36 -14.84
CA GLY A 68 -13.18 4.45 -14.99
C GLY A 68 -12.94 3.07 -14.37
N ILE A 69 -11.73 2.53 -14.52
CA ILE A 69 -11.32 1.25 -13.89
C ILE A 69 -11.30 1.39 -12.37
N ALA A 70 -10.72 2.48 -11.85
CA ALA A 70 -10.73 2.78 -10.42
C ALA A 70 -12.15 2.92 -9.87
N ALA A 71 -13.02 3.66 -10.58
CA ALA A 71 -14.42 3.82 -10.20
C ALA A 71 -15.19 2.49 -10.21
N LEU A 72 -14.89 1.58 -11.14
CA LEU A 72 -15.48 0.24 -11.15
C LEU A 72 -15.12 -0.53 -9.88
N ALA A 73 -13.87 -0.52 -9.45
CA ALA A 73 -13.47 -1.14 -8.18
C ALA A 73 -14.17 -0.48 -6.98
N LEU A 74 -14.16 0.86 -6.89
CA LEU A 74 -14.82 1.58 -5.80
C LEU A 74 -16.35 1.38 -5.78
N SER A 75 -16.98 1.07 -6.91
CA SER A 75 -18.41 0.74 -6.96
C SER A 75 -18.73 -0.59 -6.27
N GLN A 76 -17.77 -1.51 -6.22
CA GLN A 76 -17.91 -2.83 -5.57
C GLN A 76 -17.32 -2.85 -4.17
N TYR A 77 -16.26 -2.07 -3.94
CA TYR A 77 -15.51 -1.97 -2.69
C TYR A 77 -15.41 -0.49 -2.26
N PRO A 78 -16.49 0.12 -1.73
CA PRO A 78 -16.52 1.55 -1.41
C PRO A 78 -15.54 1.98 -0.31
N GLU A 79 -15.19 1.04 0.58
CA GLU A 79 -14.26 1.24 1.71
C GLU A 79 -12.79 0.94 1.33
N LEU A 80 -12.50 0.67 0.06
CA LEU A 80 -11.15 0.36 -0.39
C LEU A 80 -10.25 1.60 -0.23
N ASP A 81 -9.14 1.42 0.48
CA ASP A 81 -8.12 2.45 0.63
C ASP A 81 -7.57 2.92 -0.73
N ILE A 82 -7.36 4.23 -0.86
CA ILE A 82 -6.93 4.86 -2.10
C ILE A 82 -5.50 4.46 -2.46
N LEU A 83 -4.61 4.27 -1.48
CA LEU A 83 -3.23 3.84 -1.74
C LEU A 83 -3.20 2.37 -2.17
N THR A 84 -3.98 1.50 -1.50
CA THR A 84 -4.17 0.11 -1.93
C THR A 84 -4.73 0.04 -3.35
N LEU A 85 -5.79 0.79 -3.66
CA LEU A 85 -6.36 0.89 -5.01
C LEU A 85 -5.30 1.26 -6.06
N LYS A 86 -4.53 2.31 -5.78
CA LYS A 86 -3.42 2.75 -6.64
C LYS A 86 -2.39 1.64 -6.81
N GLN A 87 -2.01 0.95 -5.74
CA GLN A 87 -1.00 -0.10 -5.80
C GLN A 87 -1.44 -1.29 -6.65
N TYR A 88 -2.69 -1.74 -6.53
CA TYR A 88 -3.23 -2.76 -7.42
C TYR A 88 -3.18 -2.31 -8.89
N LEU A 89 -3.60 -1.07 -9.21
CA LEU A 89 -3.52 -0.54 -10.58
C LEU A 89 -2.09 -0.55 -11.14
N LEU A 90 -1.08 -0.27 -10.31
CA LEU A 90 0.33 -0.28 -10.71
C LEU A 90 0.88 -1.70 -10.87
N ASN A 91 0.55 -2.60 -9.94
CA ASN A 91 1.13 -3.95 -9.90
C ASN A 91 0.53 -4.90 -10.92
N THR A 92 -0.70 -4.63 -11.38
CA THR A 92 -1.41 -5.51 -12.33
C THR A 92 -1.40 -4.98 -13.76
N VAL A 93 -0.51 -4.04 -14.10
CA VAL A 93 -0.37 -3.61 -15.49
C VAL A 93 0.08 -4.77 -16.37
N ARG A 94 -0.27 -4.71 -17.66
CA ARG A 94 0.39 -5.52 -18.68
C ARG A 94 1.76 -4.92 -18.98
N ALA A 95 2.80 -5.51 -18.42
CA ALA A 95 4.18 -5.08 -18.61
C ALA A 95 4.75 -5.55 -19.97
N TYR A 96 5.66 -4.75 -20.53
CA TYR A 96 6.35 -5.06 -21.78
C TYR A 96 7.88 -4.89 -21.62
N PRO A 97 8.57 -5.78 -20.89
CA PRO A 97 9.95 -5.56 -20.43
C PRO A 97 10.95 -5.40 -21.58
N ASN A 98 10.75 -6.13 -22.68
CA ASN A 98 11.67 -6.19 -23.81
C ASN A 98 11.08 -5.61 -25.10
N LEU A 99 9.93 -4.95 -25.04
CA LEU A 99 9.31 -4.38 -26.24
C LEU A 99 9.98 -3.05 -26.57
N GLN A 100 10.58 -2.97 -27.76
CA GLN A 100 11.05 -1.71 -28.31
C GLN A 100 9.94 -0.97 -29.05
N VAL A 101 9.83 0.32 -28.77
CA VAL A 101 8.85 1.22 -29.37
C VAL A 101 9.53 2.46 -29.92
N VAL A 102 8.88 3.19 -30.81
CA VAL A 102 9.31 4.54 -31.19
C VAL A 102 9.18 5.45 -29.96
N LYS A 103 10.26 6.12 -29.59
CA LYS A 103 10.29 7.07 -28.50
C LYS A 103 9.35 8.24 -28.80
N PRO A 104 8.44 8.60 -27.89
CA PRO A 104 7.52 9.71 -28.12
C PRO A 104 8.27 11.01 -28.45
N GLY A 105 7.74 11.77 -29.43
CA GLY A 105 8.35 12.98 -29.96
C GLY A 105 9.47 12.76 -30.99
N THR A 106 9.74 11.52 -31.40
CA THR A 106 10.75 11.19 -32.43
C THR A 106 10.14 10.39 -33.57
N ASP A 107 10.83 10.35 -34.72
CA ASP A 107 10.37 9.60 -35.89
C ASP A 107 10.78 8.12 -35.80
N ASP A 108 12.04 7.83 -35.45
CA ASP A 108 12.62 6.48 -35.55
C ASP A 108 13.47 6.06 -34.33
N GLU A 109 13.67 6.93 -33.33
CA GLU A 109 14.48 6.57 -32.15
C GLU A 109 13.77 5.46 -31.36
N LYS A 110 14.46 4.35 -31.11
CA LYS A 110 13.89 3.22 -30.35
C LYS A 110 14.25 3.31 -28.87
N ILE A 111 13.30 2.95 -28.04
CA ILE A 111 13.45 2.85 -26.58
C ILE A 111 12.64 1.66 -26.07
N ASN A 112 13.04 1.05 -24.96
CA ASN A 112 12.20 0.02 -24.35
C ASN A 112 10.96 0.69 -23.77
N PHE A 113 9.79 0.10 -24.00
CA PHE A 113 8.54 0.59 -23.41
C PHE A 113 8.61 0.64 -21.88
N SER A 114 9.35 -0.30 -21.29
CA SER A 114 9.63 -0.38 -19.86
C SER A 114 10.38 0.83 -19.29
N ASP A 115 11.09 1.60 -20.12
CA ASP A 115 11.82 2.80 -19.70
C ASP A 115 10.98 4.09 -19.73
N LEU A 116 9.74 4.01 -20.26
CA LEU A 116 8.86 5.17 -20.46
C LEU A 116 7.97 5.50 -19.25
N SER A 117 7.83 4.57 -18.30
CA SER A 117 7.03 4.74 -17.08
C SER A 117 7.56 3.89 -15.93
N SER A 118 7.13 4.17 -14.71
CA SER A 118 7.54 3.44 -13.50
C SER A 118 7.24 1.95 -13.64
N THR A 119 6.03 1.60 -14.06
CA THR A 119 5.56 0.22 -14.21
C THR A 119 6.01 -0.41 -15.52
N GLY A 120 6.30 0.40 -16.54
CA GLY A 120 6.66 -0.11 -17.86
C GLY A 120 5.53 -0.86 -18.56
N GLY A 121 4.28 -0.55 -18.21
CA GLY A 121 3.12 -1.30 -18.66
C GLY A 121 1.91 -0.44 -19.00
N VAL A 122 0.93 -1.09 -19.62
CA VAL A 122 -0.38 -0.53 -19.91
C VAL A 122 -1.39 -1.09 -18.90
N VAL A 123 -2.31 -0.26 -18.40
CA VAL A 123 -3.36 -0.69 -17.47
C VAL A 123 -4.11 -1.92 -18.02
N ASP A 124 -4.31 -2.92 -17.16
CA ASP A 124 -5.07 -4.14 -17.47
C ASP A 124 -6.22 -4.27 -16.46
N ALA A 125 -7.43 -3.88 -16.88
CA ALA A 125 -8.61 -3.85 -16.02
C ALA A 125 -8.98 -5.25 -15.49
N TYR A 126 -8.75 -6.30 -16.28
CA TYR A 126 -9.10 -7.66 -15.89
C TYR A 126 -8.15 -8.19 -14.82
N ALA A 127 -6.83 -8.05 -15.06
CA ALA A 127 -5.83 -8.47 -14.07
C ALA A 127 -5.98 -7.69 -12.76
N PHE A 128 -6.28 -6.38 -12.86
CA PHE A 128 -6.59 -5.52 -11.72
C PHE A 128 -7.76 -6.02 -10.87
N ILE A 129 -8.94 -6.21 -11.48
CA ILE A 129 -10.14 -6.67 -10.76
C ILE A 129 -9.95 -8.10 -10.24
N GLN A 130 -9.27 -8.96 -11.00
CA GLN A 130 -8.99 -10.32 -10.57
C GLN A 130 -8.15 -10.34 -9.29
N ALA A 131 -7.02 -9.66 -9.27
CA ALA A 131 -6.13 -9.59 -8.10
C ALA A 131 -6.82 -8.92 -6.90
N LEU A 132 -7.52 -7.81 -7.12
CA LEU A 132 -8.27 -7.14 -6.07
C LEU A 132 -9.34 -8.06 -5.48
N SER A 133 -10.09 -8.78 -6.32
CA SER A 133 -11.12 -9.71 -5.86
C SER A 133 -10.54 -10.95 -5.17
N SER A 134 -9.42 -11.51 -5.63
CA SER A 134 -8.81 -12.67 -4.98
C SER A 134 -8.33 -12.31 -3.58
N ASP A 135 -7.72 -11.14 -3.44
CA ASP A 135 -7.10 -10.74 -2.19
C ASP A 135 -8.15 -10.27 -1.18
N LEU A 136 -9.20 -9.55 -1.61
CA LEU A 136 -10.30 -9.18 -0.73
C LEU A 136 -11.16 -10.39 -0.31
N ASN A 137 -11.34 -11.38 -1.19
CA ASN A 137 -12.03 -12.62 -0.81
C ASN A 137 -11.15 -13.53 0.07
N SER A 138 -9.83 -13.49 -0.08
CA SER A 138 -8.86 -14.19 0.79
C SER A 138 -8.67 -13.49 2.13
N ALA A 139 -8.76 -12.16 2.17
CA ALA A 139 -8.73 -11.34 3.39
C ALA A 139 -9.94 -11.57 4.29
N SER A 140 -11.05 -12.11 3.75
CA SER A 140 -12.15 -12.61 4.57
C SER A 140 -11.81 -13.90 5.36
N ASN A 141 -10.64 -14.53 5.08
CA ASN A 141 -10.22 -15.79 5.70
C ASN A 141 -8.72 -15.85 6.11
N ASN A 142 -7.91 -14.79 5.93
CA ASN A 142 -6.48 -14.83 6.29
C ASN A 142 -5.93 -13.43 6.64
N HIS A 143 -6.06 -13.02 7.90
CA HIS A 143 -5.67 -11.68 8.39
C HIS A 143 -4.15 -11.39 8.38
N CYS A 144 -3.33 -12.34 7.94
CA CYS A 144 -1.86 -12.24 7.95
C CYS A 144 -1.22 -11.85 6.61
N GLU A 145 -2.01 -11.60 5.57
CA GLU A 145 -1.47 -11.33 4.22
C GLU A 145 -1.10 -9.85 3.98
N THR A 146 -1.55 -8.93 4.83
CA THR A 146 -1.18 -7.51 4.72
C THR A 146 0.30 -7.31 5.06
N LYS A 147 1.14 -7.15 4.03
CA LYS A 147 2.56 -6.85 4.18
C LYS A 147 2.77 -5.34 4.24
N ILE A 148 3.11 -4.83 5.43
CA ILE A 148 3.33 -3.39 5.64
C ILE A 148 4.48 -2.83 4.77
N ASN A 149 5.46 -3.66 4.43
CA ASN A 149 6.55 -3.27 3.51
C ASN A 149 6.09 -2.95 2.08
N ASP A 150 4.94 -3.48 1.65
CA ASP A 150 4.37 -3.12 0.34
C ASP A 150 3.78 -1.70 0.40
N ILE A 151 3.40 -1.23 1.58
CA ILE A 151 2.83 0.11 1.83
C ILE A 151 3.95 1.14 2.11
N TYR A 152 4.93 0.78 2.93
CA TYR A 152 6.07 1.62 3.30
C TYR A 152 7.40 0.90 3.03
N SER A 153 8.04 1.25 1.92
CA SER A 153 9.38 0.75 1.58
C SER A 153 10.40 1.16 2.66
N GLY A 154 11.17 0.19 3.17
CA GLY A 154 12.16 0.39 4.23
C GLY A 154 11.59 0.39 5.65
N TYR A 155 10.29 0.12 5.82
CA TYR A 155 9.65 0.07 7.15
C TYR A 155 10.28 -1.00 8.06
N LEU A 156 10.51 -2.21 7.54
CA LEU A 156 11.16 -3.28 8.31
C LEU A 156 12.70 -3.17 8.40
N ASP A 157 13.30 -2.09 7.93
CA ASP A 157 14.73 -1.85 8.14
C ASP A 157 15.02 -1.47 9.61
N ASP A 158 14.02 -0.98 10.34
CA ASP A 158 14.08 -0.77 11.79
C ASP A 158 13.66 -2.04 12.53
N PRO A 159 14.51 -2.64 13.38
CA PRO A 159 14.18 -3.87 14.11
C PRO A 159 13.06 -3.70 15.15
N ARG A 160 12.56 -2.48 15.37
CA ARG A 160 11.42 -2.17 16.24
C ARG A 160 10.08 -2.17 15.50
N ALA A 161 10.09 -2.19 14.17
CA ALA A 161 8.89 -2.20 13.34
C ALA A 161 8.27 -3.60 13.35
N LEU A 162 7.00 -3.68 13.73
CA LEU A 162 6.24 -4.93 13.69
C LEU A 162 5.66 -5.16 12.29
N GLU A 163 5.86 -6.36 11.76
CA GLU A 163 5.16 -6.87 10.58
C GLU A 163 3.90 -7.63 11.02
N ASN A 164 2.84 -7.55 10.21
CA ASN A 164 1.59 -8.23 10.49
C ASN A 164 1.79 -9.74 10.63
N CYS A 165 1.30 -10.32 11.73
CA CYS A 165 1.43 -11.73 12.11
C CYS A 165 2.85 -12.28 12.30
N ILE A 166 3.91 -11.46 12.20
CA ILE A 166 5.27 -11.92 12.46
C ILE A 166 5.69 -11.48 13.86
N ALA A 167 6.04 -12.46 14.69
CA ALA A 167 6.48 -12.20 16.06
C ALA A 167 7.96 -11.76 16.09
N ILE A 168 8.25 -10.71 16.86
CA ILE A 168 9.60 -10.43 17.32
C ILE A 168 9.83 -11.25 18.59
N THR A 169 10.76 -12.21 18.53
CA THR A 169 11.03 -13.18 19.60
C THR A 169 12.25 -12.79 20.44
N ASN A 170 12.51 -13.53 21.52
CA ASN A 170 13.69 -13.39 22.38
C ASN A 170 13.82 -12.02 23.06
N ILE A 171 12.68 -11.36 23.34
CA ILE A 171 12.67 -10.09 24.06
C ILE A 171 12.86 -10.38 25.55
N SER A 172 13.84 -9.73 26.17
CA SER A 172 14.15 -9.91 27.59
C SER A 172 14.58 -8.58 28.20
N SER A 173 14.19 -8.34 29.46
CA SER A 173 14.64 -7.18 30.22
C SER A 173 14.51 -7.37 31.73
N GLN A 174 15.33 -6.64 32.48
CA GLN A 174 15.30 -6.60 33.96
C GLN A 174 14.80 -5.27 34.51
N GLN A 175 15.12 -4.16 33.82
CA GLN A 175 14.85 -2.79 34.31
C GLN A 175 14.51 -1.81 33.18
N ASN A 176 14.87 -2.12 31.93
CA ASN A 176 14.72 -1.18 30.82
C ASN A 176 13.47 -1.50 30.00
N ASN A 177 12.70 -0.46 29.66
CA ASN A 177 11.58 -0.60 28.74
C ASN A 177 12.08 -0.92 27.32
N LYS A 178 11.28 -1.67 26.57
CA LYS A 178 11.50 -1.95 25.15
C LYS A 178 10.40 -1.29 24.33
N TYR A 179 10.74 -0.81 23.14
CA TYR A 179 9.87 0.05 22.34
C TYR A 179 9.76 -0.49 20.92
N TYR A 180 8.52 -0.58 20.43
CA TYR A 180 8.14 -1.12 19.13
C TYR A 180 7.04 -0.27 18.51
N TYR A 181 6.77 -0.43 17.23
CA TYR A 181 5.66 0.27 16.58
C TYR A 181 5.05 -0.56 15.47
N VAL A 182 3.77 -0.31 15.20
CA VAL A 182 3.03 -0.92 14.08
C VAL A 182 2.28 0.15 13.31
N PHE A 183 2.31 0.09 11.99
CA PHE A 183 1.42 0.88 11.15
C PHE A 183 0.05 0.19 11.06
N VAL A 184 -1.02 0.94 11.30
CA VAL A 184 -2.40 0.46 11.14
C VAL A 184 -2.97 1.07 9.86
N PRO A 185 -3.11 0.29 8.77
CA PRO A 185 -3.71 0.78 7.54
C PRO A 185 -5.23 0.94 7.67
N ALA A 186 -5.82 1.80 6.83
CA ALA A 186 -7.26 1.85 6.60
C ALA A 186 -7.85 0.46 6.32
N GLY A 187 -9.05 0.23 6.86
CA GLY A 187 -9.76 -1.05 6.77
C GLY A 187 -9.52 -2.02 7.93
N THR A 188 -8.52 -1.75 8.78
CA THR A 188 -8.30 -2.57 10.00
C THR A 188 -9.47 -2.42 10.95
N LYS A 189 -10.21 -3.52 11.20
CA LYS A 189 -11.31 -3.58 12.18
C LYS A 189 -10.84 -3.90 13.58
N THR A 190 -9.78 -4.69 13.72
CA THR A 190 -9.19 -5.00 15.02
C THR A 190 -7.67 -5.02 14.90
N LEU A 191 -7.00 -4.26 15.76
CA LEU A 191 -5.58 -4.43 16.03
C LEU A 191 -5.43 -5.28 17.28
N LYS A 192 -4.77 -6.43 17.16
CA LYS A 192 -4.44 -7.31 18.27
C LYS A 192 -2.93 -7.29 18.51
N LEU A 193 -2.54 -7.01 19.75
CA LEU A 193 -1.15 -7.01 20.20
C LEU A 193 -1.00 -8.04 21.31
N SER A 194 -0.14 -9.04 21.11
CA SER A 194 0.05 -10.12 22.07
C SER A 194 1.51 -10.22 22.50
N LEU A 195 1.74 -10.26 23.81
CA LEU A 195 2.92 -10.85 24.40
C LEU A 195 2.65 -12.32 24.69
N THR A 196 3.46 -13.19 24.12
CA THR A 196 3.38 -14.64 24.30
C THR A 196 4.74 -15.22 24.66
N ASP A 197 4.74 -16.48 25.07
CA ASP A 197 5.95 -17.20 25.48
C ASP A 197 6.67 -16.54 26.67
N GLY A 198 7.83 -17.09 27.02
CA GLY A 198 8.70 -16.50 28.02
C GLY A 198 8.24 -16.65 29.46
N GLU A 199 9.06 -16.10 30.36
CA GLU A 199 8.91 -16.21 31.81
C GLU A 199 9.01 -14.81 32.45
N GLY A 200 8.52 -14.67 33.68
CA GLY A 200 8.56 -13.41 34.43
C GLY A 200 7.27 -12.60 34.33
N ASN A 201 7.37 -11.27 34.44
CA ASN A 201 6.23 -10.36 34.27
C ASN A 201 6.63 -9.14 33.44
N ALA A 202 6.03 -9.04 32.25
CA ALA A 202 6.22 -7.95 31.31
C ALA A 202 4.85 -7.34 31.02
N ASP A 203 4.72 -6.05 31.29
CA ASP A 203 3.50 -5.30 31.04
C ASP A 203 3.53 -4.70 29.62
N LEU A 204 2.38 -4.67 28.96
CA LEU A 204 2.19 -4.08 27.64
C LEU A 204 1.45 -2.73 27.72
N TYR A 205 2.02 -1.69 27.10
CA TYR A 205 1.41 -0.36 27.00
C TYR A 205 1.43 0.13 25.55
N VAL A 206 0.37 0.80 25.12
CA VAL A 206 0.17 1.23 23.74
C VAL A 206 -0.40 2.64 23.70
N SER A 207 0.10 3.45 22.77
CA SER A 207 -0.47 4.76 22.44
C SER A 207 -0.56 4.97 20.93
N GLU A 208 -1.56 5.73 20.51
CA GLU A 208 -1.57 6.32 19.17
C GLU A 208 -0.35 7.24 19.01
N ALA A 209 0.30 7.22 17.86
CA ALA A 209 1.56 7.95 17.68
C ALA A 209 1.42 9.46 17.85
N VAL A 210 0.23 10.01 17.63
CA VAL A 210 -0.10 11.42 17.91
C VAL A 210 0.07 11.80 19.38
N ASN A 211 -0.04 10.84 20.30
CA ASN A 211 0.13 11.02 21.74
C ASN A 211 1.59 10.77 22.19
N GLY A 212 2.48 10.36 21.28
CA GLY A 212 3.88 10.05 21.57
C GLY A 212 4.11 8.60 21.99
N TRP A 213 5.27 8.33 22.60
CA TRP A 213 5.60 7.00 23.11
C TRP A 213 4.90 6.76 24.46
N PRO A 214 4.27 5.59 24.66
CA PRO A 214 3.57 5.30 25.92
C PRO A 214 4.55 5.19 27.10
N SER A 215 4.01 5.44 28.29
CA SER A 215 4.63 5.18 29.58
C SER A 215 3.67 4.42 30.50
N ALA A 216 4.18 3.96 31.65
CA ALA A 216 3.36 3.24 32.63
C ALA A 216 2.21 4.10 33.21
N THR A 217 2.29 5.43 33.09
CA THR A 217 1.28 6.37 33.62
C THR A 217 0.56 7.17 32.54
N GLU A 218 1.08 7.17 31.31
CA GLU A 218 0.52 7.89 30.16
C GLU A 218 0.50 6.94 28.96
N ASN A 219 -0.67 6.33 28.72
CA ASN A 219 -0.92 5.40 27.62
C ASN A 219 -2.40 5.45 27.23
N ASP A 220 -2.72 4.97 26.03
CA ASP A 220 -4.12 4.87 25.58
C ASP A 220 -4.71 3.49 25.91
N PHE A 221 -3.87 2.45 25.91
CA PHE A 221 -4.24 1.08 26.24
C PHE A 221 -3.12 0.39 27.03
N SER A 222 -3.48 -0.48 27.96
CA SER A 222 -2.53 -1.30 28.71
C SER A 222 -3.10 -2.68 29.05
N SER A 223 -2.20 -3.66 29.15
CA SER A 223 -2.44 -4.96 29.79
C SER A 223 -1.31 -5.14 30.81
N THR A 224 -1.66 -5.52 32.03
CA THR A 224 -0.73 -5.62 33.16
C THR A 224 -1.06 -6.87 33.99
N GLU A 225 -1.37 -7.97 33.30
CA GLU A 225 -1.74 -9.22 33.95
C GLU A 225 -0.50 -9.81 34.67
N GLU A 226 -0.70 -10.57 35.74
CA GLU A 226 0.42 -11.06 36.57
C GLU A 226 1.24 -12.20 35.93
N HIS A 227 1.65 -12.13 34.66
CA HIS A 227 2.47 -13.14 33.97
C HIS A 227 3.29 -12.54 32.80
N SER A 228 4.08 -13.36 32.08
CA SER A 228 4.86 -12.93 30.90
C SER A 228 4.02 -12.71 29.64
N THR A 229 2.71 -12.92 29.74
CA THR A 229 1.76 -12.89 28.63
C THR A 229 0.73 -11.80 28.85
N ASP A 230 0.51 -10.99 27.83
CA ASP A 230 -0.42 -9.89 27.85
C ASP A 230 -1.12 -9.77 26.51
N LEU A 231 -2.34 -9.24 26.52
CA LEU A 231 -3.15 -9.09 25.32
C LEU A 231 -3.88 -7.75 25.31
N ILE A 232 -3.69 -6.98 24.24
CA ILE A 232 -4.46 -5.78 23.95
C ILE A 232 -5.20 -5.98 22.63
N GLU A 233 -6.52 -5.82 22.65
CA GLU A 233 -7.38 -5.80 21.47
C GLU A 233 -8.02 -4.41 21.32
N ILE A 234 -7.67 -3.71 20.25
CA ILE A 234 -8.21 -2.40 19.91
C ILE A 234 -9.22 -2.59 18.78
N ASN A 235 -10.49 -2.37 19.09
CA ASN A 235 -11.58 -2.47 18.12
C ASN A 235 -11.80 -1.14 17.40
N ASN A 236 -11.89 -1.19 16.07
CA ASN A 236 -11.94 -0.06 15.16
C ASN A 236 -10.82 0.96 15.45
N PRO A 237 -9.53 0.54 15.36
CA PRO A 237 -8.42 1.43 15.61
C PRO A 237 -8.43 2.60 14.61
N THR A 238 -7.97 3.76 15.07
CA THR A 238 -7.75 4.93 14.21
C THR A 238 -6.75 4.54 13.12
N SER A 239 -7.20 4.59 11.88
CA SER A 239 -6.46 4.11 10.72
C SER A 239 -5.46 5.13 10.16
N ASP A 240 -4.59 4.66 9.27
CA ASP A 240 -3.55 5.43 8.57
C ASP A 240 -2.57 6.14 9.49
N GLN A 241 -2.27 5.52 10.63
CA GLN A 241 -1.27 6.01 11.57
C GLN A 241 -0.49 4.90 12.26
N PHE A 242 0.55 5.29 12.96
CA PHE A 242 1.32 4.37 13.80
C PHE A 242 0.70 4.26 15.20
N TYR A 243 0.84 3.08 15.79
CA TYR A 243 0.71 2.85 17.21
C TYR A 243 2.10 2.57 17.78
N HIS A 244 2.45 3.25 18.87
CA HIS A 244 3.67 3.01 19.63
C HIS A 244 3.39 2.02 20.74
N ILE A 245 4.26 1.03 20.88
CA ILE A 245 4.18 -0.03 21.89
C ILE A 245 5.38 0.09 22.82
N MET A 246 5.13 -0.02 24.12
CA MET A 246 6.14 -0.20 25.15
C MET A 246 5.90 -1.52 25.88
N ILE A 247 6.95 -2.31 26.03
CA ILE A 247 7.01 -3.43 26.97
C ILE A 247 7.80 -2.97 28.18
N ALA A 248 7.20 -3.00 29.36
CA ALA A 248 7.85 -2.60 30.62
C ALA A 248 8.04 -3.79 31.56
N PRO A 249 9.19 -3.90 32.25
CA PRO A 249 9.39 -4.94 33.25
C PRO A 249 8.62 -4.59 34.54
N ALA A 250 7.49 -5.24 34.80
CA ALA A 250 6.91 -5.30 36.15
C ALA A 250 7.79 -6.16 37.08
N SER A 251 8.41 -7.19 36.52
CA SER A 251 9.57 -7.89 37.09
C SER A 251 10.56 -8.26 35.98
N THR A 252 11.64 -8.98 36.30
CA THR A 252 12.52 -9.52 35.25
C THR A 252 11.73 -10.48 34.37
N TYR A 253 11.79 -10.27 33.06
CA TYR A 253 11.19 -11.17 32.08
C TYR A 253 12.20 -11.61 31.02
N SER A 254 11.99 -12.78 30.45
CA SER A 254 12.87 -13.33 29.41
C SER A 254 12.12 -14.13 28.36
N ASN A 255 12.67 -14.12 27.14
CA ASN A 255 12.21 -14.88 25.99
C ASN A 255 10.74 -14.65 25.61
N VAL A 256 10.18 -13.47 25.88
CA VAL A 256 8.83 -13.12 25.42
C VAL A 256 8.86 -12.78 23.92
N SER A 257 7.73 -13.01 23.27
CA SER A 257 7.48 -12.75 21.86
C SER A 257 6.40 -11.67 21.73
N LEU A 258 6.65 -10.61 20.96
CA LEU A 258 5.66 -9.58 20.65
C LEU A 258 5.14 -9.78 19.22
N LYS A 259 3.84 -9.84 19.04
CA LYS A 259 3.18 -9.98 17.73
C LYS A 259 2.04 -8.97 17.58
N ALA A 260 1.92 -8.38 16.39
CA ALA A 260 0.76 -7.61 15.97
C ALA A 260 -0.06 -8.38 14.93
N GLU A 261 -1.39 -8.33 15.03
CA GLU A 261 -2.31 -8.91 14.04
C GLU A 261 -3.32 -7.84 13.63
N LEU A 262 -3.40 -7.56 12.33
CA LEU A 262 -4.29 -6.58 11.71
C LEU A 262 -5.46 -7.33 11.07
N ILE A 263 -6.63 -7.27 11.69
CA ILE A 263 -7.82 -8.03 11.28
C ILE A 263 -8.81 -7.09 10.60
N ASN A 264 -9.25 -7.44 9.38
CA ASN A 264 -10.13 -6.63 8.52
C ASN A 264 -11.58 -7.11 8.49
#